data_AF-A0A917ZMP9-F1
#
_entry.id   AF-A0A917ZMP9-F1
#
_cell.length_a   1.000
_cell.length_b   1.000
_cell.length_c   1.000
_cell.angle_alpha   90.00
_cell.angle_beta   90.00
_cell.angle_gamma   90.00
#
_symmetry.space_group_name_H-M   'P 1'
#
loop_
_entity.id
_entity.type
_entity.pdbx_description
1 polymer ?
#
loop_
_entity_poly.entity_id
_entity_poly.type
_entity_poly.pdbx_seq_one_letter_code
_entity_poly.pdbx_strand_id
1 'polypeptide(L)'
;MTCCSNMESVVRQSLRLLPFTLLSGCSMLPFGGTAEPPPPPTCELVADHGGLRLALQDARANWGLPPELGLALLEPPLGRDKRRHVLPYGNAWDEYRIATGNWSAETSDLDDAVDFLGWNAARNRELLKLDWSQTQAFYLAYRLGPGAYNQGVYRGIWLEKEAERVAAQAEIYTRELQQCPDLVQPNRWEWQRLWRWF
;
A
#
# COMPACT_ATOMS: atom_id res chain seq x y z
N MET A 1 17.97 45.29 66.15
CA MET A 1 18.32 43.94 66.64
C MET A 1 19.36 43.36 65.69
N THR A 2 20.58 43.18 66.21
CA THR A 2 21.69 42.26 65.85
C THR A 2 21.27 41.01 65.06
N CYS A 3 22.10 40.24 64.33
CA CYS A 3 23.39 40.32 63.63
C CYS A 3 23.66 38.88 63.07
N CYS A 4 24.57 38.74 62.11
CA CYS A 4 25.23 37.54 61.53
C CYS A 4 25.27 36.22 62.34
N SER A 5 25.36 35.06 61.65
CA SER A 5 26.58 34.19 61.59
C SER A 5 26.35 32.72 61.16
N ASN A 6 27.23 32.25 60.24
CA ASN A 6 27.98 30.97 60.14
C ASN A 6 27.25 29.62 60.29
N MET A 7 27.36 28.62 59.39
CA MET A 7 28.53 27.89 58.83
C MET A 7 29.45 27.25 59.87
N GLU A 8 29.24 25.94 60.11
CA GLU A 8 30.24 24.86 60.28
C GLU A 8 29.67 23.73 61.17
N SER A 9 29.72 22.47 60.70
CA SER A 9 30.12 21.35 61.55
C SER A 9 30.49 20.11 60.72
N VAL A 10 31.78 20.00 60.45
CA VAL A 10 32.65 18.83 60.71
C VAL A 10 32.17 17.45 60.26
N VAL A 11 32.76 16.99 59.16
CA VAL A 11 32.89 15.58 58.76
C VAL A 11 33.82 14.86 59.74
N ARG A 12 33.36 13.75 60.33
CA ARG A 12 34.23 12.83 61.08
C ARG A 12 34.11 11.40 60.54
N GLN A 13 35.27 10.87 60.18
CA GLN A 13 35.53 9.55 59.62
C GLN A 13 35.10 8.40 60.52
N SER A 14 34.68 7.29 59.91
CA SER A 14 35.08 5.95 60.36
C SER A 14 34.93 4.94 59.22
N LEU A 15 36.07 4.57 58.63
CA LEU A 15 36.25 3.46 57.70
C LEU A 15 35.93 2.14 58.42
N ARG A 16 35.03 1.33 57.87
CA ARG A 16 34.97 -0.13 58.09
C ARG A 16 34.70 -0.81 56.76
N LEU A 17 35.74 -1.44 56.21
CA LEU A 17 35.67 -2.26 55.00
C LEU A 17 35.13 -3.65 55.40
N LEU A 18 33.98 -4.03 54.83
CA LEU A 18 33.50 -5.41 54.73
C LEU A 18 33.46 -5.77 53.24
N PRO A 19 34.04 -6.90 52.81
CA PRO A 19 33.99 -7.30 51.41
C PRO A 19 32.63 -7.94 51.13
N PHE A 20 31.72 -7.16 50.55
CA PHE A 20 30.47 -7.67 50.00
C PHE A 20 30.67 -7.92 48.50
N THR A 21 30.72 -9.21 48.16
CA THR A 21 30.20 -9.90 46.94
C THR A 21 30.20 -9.17 45.59
N LEU A 22 30.58 -9.88 44.53
CA LEU A 22 29.82 -9.93 43.26
C LEU A 22 30.32 -11.12 42.41
N LEU A 23 29.72 -12.30 42.61
CA LEU A 23 29.79 -13.39 41.62
C LEU A 23 28.93 -12.96 40.43
N SER A 24 29.54 -12.22 39.51
CA SER A 24 28.95 -11.84 38.23
C SER A 24 28.87 -13.09 37.35
N GLY A 25 27.82 -13.88 37.54
CA GLY A 25 27.46 -14.96 36.65
C GLY A 25 27.07 -14.37 35.31
N CYS A 26 27.96 -14.48 34.32
CA CYS A 26 27.66 -14.16 32.93
C CYS A 26 26.68 -15.24 32.42
N SER A 27 25.38 -15.02 32.60
CA SER A 27 24.35 -15.80 31.95
C SER A 27 24.43 -15.51 30.45
N MET A 28 25.12 -16.37 29.71
CA MET A 28 25.06 -16.41 28.26
C MET A 28 23.63 -16.73 27.86
N LEU A 29 22.82 -15.70 27.63
CA LEU A 29 21.59 -15.86 26.87
C LEU A 29 22.02 -16.34 25.49
N PRO A 30 21.43 -17.43 24.95
CA PRO A 30 21.67 -17.79 23.58
C PRO A 30 21.11 -16.64 22.74
N PHE A 31 21.99 -15.87 22.11
CA PHE A 31 21.67 -15.09 20.92
C PHE A 31 21.38 -16.08 19.78
N GLY A 32 20.30 -16.85 19.93
CA GLY A 32 19.63 -17.49 18.81
C GLY A 32 18.94 -16.38 18.05
N GLY A 33 19.68 -15.70 17.16
CA GLY A 33 19.10 -14.80 16.20
C GLY A 33 18.15 -15.61 15.33
N THR A 34 16.86 -15.52 15.62
CA THR A 34 15.84 -15.91 14.67
C THR A 34 15.96 -14.93 13.52
N ALA A 35 16.69 -15.30 12.46
CA ALA A 35 16.58 -14.59 11.19
C ALA A 35 15.09 -14.59 10.83
N GLU A 36 14.49 -13.40 10.80
CA GLU A 36 13.11 -13.24 10.37
C GLU A 36 12.99 -13.79 8.94
N PRO A 37 11.94 -14.58 8.62
CA PRO A 37 11.73 -15.00 7.24
C PRO A 37 11.63 -13.77 6.33
N PRO A 38 12.10 -13.85 5.08
CA PRO A 38 12.02 -12.72 4.16
C PRO A 38 10.55 -12.31 3.97
N PRO A 39 10.29 -11.00 3.73
CA PRO A 39 8.94 -10.53 3.49
C PRO A 39 8.36 -11.21 2.24
N PRO A 40 7.01 -11.31 2.13
CA PRO A 40 6.38 -11.80 0.92
C PRO A 40 6.77 -10.98 -0.32
N PRO A 41 6.86 -11.60 -1.51
CA PRO A 41 7.26 -10.91 -2.74
C PRO A 41 6.41 -9.67 -3.06
N THR A 42 5.09 -9.70 -2.80
CA THR A 42 4.22 -8.53 -3.02
C THR A 42 4.54 -7.39 -2.07
N CYS A 43 4.92 -7.70 -0.82
CA CYS A 43 5.33 -6.68 0.14
C CYS A 43 6.64 -6.01 -0.30
N GLU A 44 7.60 -6.80 -0.78
CA GLU A 44 8.85 -6.30 -1.36
C GLU A 44 8.57 -5.41 -2.58
N LEU A 45 7.74 -5.88 -3.52
CA LEU A 45 7.33 -5.12 -4.70
C LEU A 45 6.78 -3.73 -4.35
N VAL A 46 5.85 -3.67 -3.41
CA VAL A 46 5.21 -2.40 -2.99
C VAL A 46 6.19 -1.52 -2.19
N ALA A 47 7.06 -2.11 -1.38
CA ALA A 47 8.07 -1.37 -0.62
C ALA A 47 9.11 -0.71 -1.54
N ASP A 48 9.58 -1.44 -2.57
CA ASP A 48 10.62 -1.00 -3.48
C ASP A 48 10.14 0.08 -4.47
N HIS A 49 8.84 0.07 -4.78
CA HIS A 49 8.22 1.03 -5.70
C HIS A 49 7.44 2.09 -4.92
N GLY A 50 8.15 3.09 -4.37
CA GLY A 50 7.53 4.16 -3.59
C GLY A 50 6.36 4.89 -4.28
N GLY A 51 6.42 5.05 -5.61
CA GLY A 51 5.32 5.57 -6.42
C GLY A 51 4.10 4.64 -6.41
N LEU A 52 4.30 3.35 -6.71
CA LEU A 52 3.24 2.33 -6.65
C LEU A 52 2.54 2.30 -5.30
N ARG A 53 3.31 2.39 -4.22
CA ARG A 53 2.77 2.42 -2.86
C ARG A 53 1.83 3.60 -2.64
N LEU A 54 2.27 4.80 -3.01
CA LEU A 54 1.46 6.02 -2.88
C LEU A 54 0.23 5.95 -3.79
N ALA A 55 0.39 5.53 -5.03
CA ALA A 55 -0.70 5.38 -5.98
C ALA A 55 -1.80 4.42 -5.49
N LEU A 56 -1.44 3.28 -4.89
CA LEU A 56 -2.39 2.33 -4.31
C LEU A 56 -3.10 2.89 -3.07
N GLN A 57 -2.35 3.57 -2.19
CA GLN A 57 -2.93 4.25 -1.02
C GLN A 57 -3.93 5.32 -1.47
N ASP A 58 -3.57 6.06 -2.51
CA ASP A 58 -4.35 7.19 -2.99
C ASP A 58 -5.63 6.74 -3.68
N ALA A 59 -5.53 5.77 -4.60
CA ALA A 59 -6.69 5.21 -5.27
C ALA A 59 -7.63 4.51 -4.29
N ARG A 60 -7.10 3.89 -3.23
CA ARG A 60 -7.93 3.32 -2.16
C ARG A 60 -8.72 4.39 -1.41
N ALA A 61 -8.09 5.50 -1.07
CA ALA A 61 -8.77 6.57 -0.33
C ALA A 61 -9.77 7.35 -1.19
N ASN A 62 -9.42 7.62 -2.46
CA ASN A 62 -10.25 8.38 -3.38
C ASN A 62 -11.45 7.56 -3.87
N TRP A 63 -11.22 6.30 -4.23
CA TRP A 63 -12.19 5.47 -4.97
C TRP A 63 -12.65 4.21 -4.21
N GLY A 64 -12.03 3.89 -3.08
CA GLY A 64 -12.27 2.64 -2.37
C GLY A 64 -11.61 1.41 -3.02
N LEU A 65 -10.68 1.61 -3.96
CA LEU A 65 -10.00 0.53 -4.68
C LEU A 65 -9.22 -0.37 -3.70
N PRO A 66 -9.52 -1.68 -3.64
CA PRO A 66 -8.69 -2.63 -2.91
C PRO A 66 -7.29 -2.72 -3.55
N PRO A 67 -6.19 -2.60 -2.78
CA PRO A 67 -4.83 -2.63 -3.33
C PRO A 67 -4.53 -3.90 -4.13
N GLU A 68 -5.04 -5.05 -3.68
CA GLU A 68 -4.95 -6.34 -4.38
C GLU A 68 -5.61 -6.33 -5.76
N LEU A 69 -6.74 -5.62 -5.90
CA LEU A 69 -7.42 -5.46 -7.19
C LEU A 69 -6.62 -4.52 -8.08
N GLY A 70 -6.13 -3.39 -7.54
CA GLY A 70 -5.27 -2.45 -8.27
C GLY A 70 -4.03 -3.14 -8.85
N LEU A 71 -3.29 -3.87 -8.01
CA LEU A 71 -2.11 -4.64 -8.43
C LEU A 71 -2.42 -5.67 -9.51
N ALA A 72 -3.55 -6.39 -9.39
CA ALA A 72 -3.92 -7.44 -10.34
C ALA A 72 -4.34 -6.89 -11.71
N LEU A 73 -4.83 -5.65 -11.79
CA LEU A 73 -5.26 -5.01 -13.04
C LEU A 73 -4.15 -4.23 -13.75
N LEU A 74 -3.03 -3.97 -13.08
CA LEU A 74 -1.89 -3.25 -13.65
C LEU A 74 -1.14 -4.12 -14.67
N GLU A 75 -0.76 -3.48 -15.79
CA GLU A 75 0.03 -4.11 -16.83
C GLU A 75 1.53 -3.97 -16.54
N PRO A 76 2.30 -5.09 -16.44
CA PRO A 76 3.74 -5.04 -16.22
C PRO A 76 4.53 -4.69 -17.51
N PRO A 77 5.80 -4.24 -17.39
CA PRO A 77 6.52 -3.97 -16.15
C PRO A 77 6.06 -2.67 -15.47
N LEU A 78 6.23 -2.64 -14.16
CA LEU A 78 5.96 -1.45 -13.33
C LEU A 78 7.26 -0.65 -13.29
N GLY A 79 7.38 0.39 -14.12
CA GLY A 79 8.66 1.06 -14.35
C GLY A 79 8.57 2.26 -15.28
N ARG A 80 9.67 3.00 -15.40
CA ARG A 80 9.77 4.21 -16.25
C ARG A 80 10.09 3.92 -17.72
N ASP A 81 10.17 2.65 -18.10
CA ASP A 81 10.14 2.33 -19.52
C ASP A 81 8.78 2.75 -20.09
N LYS A 82 8.76 3.43 -21.25
CA LYS A 82 7.55 4.04 -21.83
C LYS A 82 6.54 2.98 -22.33
N ARG A 83 6.04 2.14 -21.44
CA ARG A 83 4.93 1.22 -21.65
C ARG A 83 3.72 1.72 -20.88
N ARG A 84 2.54 1.40 -21.39
CA ARG A 84 1.29 1.76 -20.73
C ARG A 84 1.05 0.77 -19.59
N HIS A 85 0.73 1.27 -18.40
CA HIS A 85 0.37 0.44 -17.25
C HIS A 85 -1.11 0.05 -17.25
N VAL A 86 -1.90 0.67 -18.13
CA VAL A 86 -3.32 0.36 -18.36
C VAL A 86 -3.66 0.36 -19.84
N LEU A 87 -4.69 -0.41 -20.19
CA LEU A 87 -5.26 -0.57 -21.52
C LEU A 87 -6.79 -0.32 -21.46
N PRO A 88 -7.20 0.96 -21.33
CA PRO A 88 -8.61 1.35 -21.25
C PRO A 88 -9.39 0.91 -22.49
N TYR A 89 -10.65 0.48 -22.29
CA TYR A 89 -11.56 0.21 -23.41
C TYR A 89 -12.10 1.51 -24.01
N GLY A 90 -12.25 1.57 -25.33
CA GLY A 90 -12.88 2.69 -26.03
C GLY A 90 -12.32 4.07 -25.61
N ASN A 91 -13.21 4.95 -25.17
CA ASN A 91 -12.92 6.31 -24.70
C ASN A 91 -12.78 6.41 -23.16
N ALA A 92 -12.72 5.28 -22.44
CA ALA A 92 -12.75 5.30 -20.97
C ALA A 92 -11.64 6.16 -20.35
N TRP A 93 -10.47 6.24 -20.99
CA TRP A 93 -9.38 7.12 -20.56
C TRP A 93 -9.74 8.60 -20.63
N ASP A 94 -10.36 9.03 -21.73
CA ASP A 94 -10.76 10.43 -21.89
C ASP A 94 -11.94 10.76 -20.97
N GLU A 95 -12.87 9.82 -20.76
CA GLU A 95 -13.93 9.97 -19.76
C GLU A 95 -13.37 10.16 -18.35
N TYR A 96 -12.33 9.41 -17.99
CA TYR A 96 -11.60 9.59 -16.75
C TYR A 96 -11.00 10.99 -16.64
N ARG A 97 -10.21 11.42 -17.64
CA ARG A 97 -9.56 12.74 -17.65
C ARG A 97 -10.55 13.88 -17.51
N ILE A 98 -11.71 13.75 -18.17
CA ILE A 98 -12.82 14.71 -18.05
C ILE A 98 -13.42 14.67 -16.63
N ALA A 99 -13.69 13.48 -16.11
CA ALA A 99 -14.36 13.30 -14.82
C ALA A 99 -13.51 13.75 -13.63
N THR A 100 -12.19 13.55 -13.69
CA THR A 100 -11.25 13.95 -12.62
C THR A 100 -10.63 15.32 -12.84
N GLY A 101 -10.79 15.90 -14.04
CA GLY A 101 -10.13 17.14 -14.42
C GLY A 101 -8.62 16.99 -14.68
N ASN A 102 -8.09 15.76 -14.64
CA ASN A 102 -6.67 15.48 -14.87
C ASN A 102 -6.37 15.40 -16.38
N TRP A 103 -6.33 16.56 -17.04
CA TRP A 103 -6.05 16.62 -18.48
C TRP A 103 -4.62 16.23 -18.85
N SER A 104 -3.67 16.27 -17.92
CA SER A 104 -2.29 15.85 -18.15
C SER A 104 -2.06 14.35 -17.99
N ALA A 105 -3.08 13.58 -17.57
CA ALA A 105 -2.89 12.18 -17.22
C ALA A 105 -2.31 11.34 -18.37
N GLU A 106 -1.30 10.52 -18.06
CA GLU A 106 -0.66 9.61 -19.01
C GLU A 106 -0.85 8.13 -18.62
N THR A 107 -1.22 7.28 -19.58
CA THR A 107 -1.36 5.81 -19.32
C THR A 107 -0.04 5.12 -18.95
N SER A 108 1.09 5.80 -19.19
CA SER A 108 2.44 5.35 -18.85
C SER A 108 2.96 5.95 -17.54
N ASP A 109 2.21 6.87 -16.93
CA ASP A 109 2.48 7.29 -15.56
C ASP A 109 1.77 6.33 -14.62
N LEU A 110 2.52 5.83 -13.62
CA LEU A 110 2.02 4.80 -12.74
C LEU A 110 0.93 5.32 -11.79
N ASP A 111 1.06 6.57 -11.34
CA ASP A 111 0.12 7.18 -10.40
C ASP A 111 -1.21 7.46 -11.12
N ASP A 112 -1.14 8.03 -12.33
CA ASP A 112 -2.31 8.25 -13.19
C ASP A 112 -3.01 6.94 -13.57
N ALA A 113 -2.23 5.89 -13.85
CA ALA A 113 -2.76 4.58 -14.22
C ALA A 113 -3.53 3.92 -13.07
N VAL A 114 -3.00 3.96 -11.84
CA VAL A 114 -3.67 3.39 -10.67
C VAL A 114 -4.89 4.22 -10.26
N ASP A 115 -4.82 5.55 -10.35
CA ASP A 115 -5.98 6.41 -10.09
C ASP A 115 -7.11 6.12 -11.10
N PHE A 116 -6.77 5.99 -12.38
CA PHE A 116 -7.71 5.54 -13.41
C PHE A 116 -8.34 4.18 -13.09
N LEU A 117 -7.56 3.19 -12.66
CA LEU A 117 -8.09 1.89 -12.26
C LEU A 117 -9.07 2.03 -11.09
N GLY A 118 -8.78 2.90 -10.13
CA GLY A 118 -9.66 3.21 -9.01
C GLY A 118 -10.97 3.82 -9.47
N TRP A 119 -10.91 4.90 -10.25
CA TRP A 119 -12.08 5.54 -10.85
C TRP A 119 -12.93 4.56 -11.67
N ASN A 120 -12.29 3.76 -12.53
CA ASN A 120 -12.97 2.82 -13.41
C ASN A 120 -13.66 1.69 -12.62
N ALA A 121 -12.97 1.15 -11.62
CA ALA A 121 -13.52 0.10 -10.77
C ALA A 121 -14.67 0.63 -9.91
N ALA A 122 -14.57 1.82 -9.32
CA ALA A 122 -15.67 2.45 -8.59
C ALA A 122 -16.90 2.66 -9.48
N ARG A 123 -16.71 3.20 -10.68
CA ARG A 123 -17.79 3.36 -11.68
C ARG A 123 -18.42 2.02 -12.07
N ASN A 124 -17.61 1.01 -12.38
CA ASN A 124 -18.11 -0.32 -12.75
C ASN A 124 -18.84 -0.99 -11.59
N ARG A 125 -18.36 -0.80 -10.35
CA ARG A 125 -19.02 -1.29 -9.14
C ARG A 125 -20.44 -0.73 -9.02
N GLU A 126 -20.62 0.56 -9.27
CA GLU A 126 -21.93 1.22 -9.22
C GLU A 126 -22.86 0.79 -10.35
N LEU A 127 -22.34 0.72 -11.59
CA LEU A 127 -23.12 0.37 -12.78
C LEU A 127 -23.53 -1.10 -12.79
N LEU A 128 -22.64 -1.99 -12.38
CA LEU A 128 -22.80 -3.45 -12.48
C LEU A 128 -23.17 -4.11 -11.15
N LYS A 129 -23.25 -3.33 -10.06
CA LYS A 129 -23.53 -3.82 -8.70
C LYS A 129 -22.56 -4.91 -8.24
N LEU A 130 -21.28 -4.74 -8.59
CA LEU A 130 -20.23 -5.67 -8.22
C LEU A 130 -19.86 -5.52 -6.74
N ASP A 131 -19.35 -6.59 -6.17
CA ASP A 131 -18.63 -6.58 -4.90
C ASP A 131 -17.13 -6.53 -5.18
N TRP A 132 -16.36 -5.88 -4.31
CA TRP A 132 -14.90 -5.77 -4.44
C TRP A 132 -14.19 -7.12 -4.56
N SER A 133 -14.78 -8.19 -4.03
CA SER A 133 -14.25 -9.56 -4.17
C SER A 133 -14.36 -10.13 -5.59
N GLN A 134 -15.16 -9.52 -6.48
CA GLN A 134 -15.43 -10.03 -7.83
C GLN A 134 -14.37 -9.56 -8.85
N THR A 135 -13.09 -9.87 -8.59
CA THR A 135 -11.94 -9.46 -9.43
C THR A 135 -12.12 -9.82 -10.90
N GLN A 136 -12.60 -11.03 -11.20
CA GLN A 136 -12.85 -11.47 -12.58
C GLN A 136 -13.81 -10.54 -13.31
N ALA A 137 -14.89 -10.11 -12.64
CA ALA A 137 -15.88 -9.21 -13.20
C ALA A 137 -15.30 -7.81 -13.44
N PHE A 138 -14.49 -7.30 -12.49
CA PHE A 138 -13.81 -6.01 -12.67
C PHE A 138 -12.85 -6.03 -13.85
N TYR A 139 -12.03 -7.08 -13.99
CA TYR A 139 -11.12 -7.21 -15.12
C TYR A 139 -11.87 -7.22 -16.46
N LEU A 140 -12.94 -8.01 -16.58
CA LEU A 140 -13.74 -8.09 -17.79
C LEU A 140 -14.43 -6.76 -18.12
N ALA A 141 -15.02 -6.10 -17.13
CA ALA A 141 -15.66 -4.81 -17.29
C ALA A 141 -14.65 -3.70 -17.66
N TYR A 142 -13.43 -3.75 -17.12
CA TYR A 142 -12.34 -2.85 -17.48
C TYR A 142 -11.84 -3.08 -18.91
N ARG A 143 -11.71 -4.33 -19.37
CA ARG A 143 -11.17 -4.64 -20.71
C ARG A 143 -12.19 -4.51 -21.83
N LEU A 144 -13.46 -4.79 -21.57
CA LEU A 144 -14.54 -4.76 -22.58
C LEU A 144 -15.50 -3.58 -22.43
N GLY A 145 -15.55 -2.97 -21.25
CA GLY A 145 -16.60 -2.04 -20.86
C GLY A 145 -17.81 -2.74 -20.21
N PRO A 146 -18.60 -2.00 -19.42
CA PRO A 146 -19.71 -2.55 -18.64
C PRO A 146 -20.85 -3.11 -19.50
N GLY A 147 -21.10 -2.50 -20.67
CA GLY A 147 -22.14 -2.96 -21.60
C GLY A 147 -21.82 -4.32 -22.22
N ALA A 148 -20.60 -4.48 -22.75
CA ALA A 148 -20.15 -5.74 -23.35
C ALA A 148 -19.97 -6.85 -22.30
N TYR A 149 -19.54 -6.50 -21.08
CA TYR A 149 -19.57 -7.42 -19.95
C TYR A 149 -20.98 -7.93 -19.65
N ASN A 150 -21.97 -7.04 -19.53
CA ASN A 150 -23.38 -7.41 -19.29
C ASN A 150 -23.96 -8.29 -20.41
N GLN A 151 -23.53 -8.08 -21.65
CA GLN A 151 -23.92 -8.89 -22.80
C GLN A 151 -23.22 -10.26 -22.84
N GLY A 152 -22.22 -10.51 -21.99
CA GLY A 152 -21.49 -11.77 -21.95
C GLY A 152 -20.51 -11.97 -23.10
N VAL A 153 -20.01 -10.89 -23.72
CA VAL A 153 -19.10 -10.94 -24.89
C VAL A 153 -17.78 -11.66 -24.59
N TYR A 154 -17.40 -11.75 -23.31
CA TYR A 154 -16.20 -12.46 -22.88
C TYR A 154 -16.30 -13.99 -22.96
N ARG A 155 -17.51 -14.56 -23.06
CA ARG A 155 -17.71 -16.00 -22.98
C ARG A 155 -17.11 -16.69 -24.20
N GLY A 156 -16.28 -17.70 -23.96
CA GLY A 156 -15.69 -18.53 -25.02
C GLY A 156 -14.54 -17.86 -25.80
N ILE A 157 -14.08 -16.68 -25.36
CA ILE A 157 -12.84 -16.07 -25.87
C ILE A 157 -11.72 -16.16 -24.83
N TRP A 158 -10.50 -15.86 -25.24
CA TRP A 158 -9.30 -15.95 -24.40
C TRP A 158 -9.39 -15.08 -23.12
N LEU A 159 -10.18 -14.01 -23.15
CA LEU A 159 -10.30 -13.04 -22.06
C LEU A 159 -10.95 -13.64 -20.80
N GLU A 160 -11.83 -14.64 -20.95
CA GLU A 160 -12.44 -15.33 -19.80
C GLU A 160 -11.37 -16.02 -18.95
N LYS A 161 -10.44 -16.75 -19.60
CA LYS A 161 -9.30 -17.40 -18.94
C LYS A 161 -8.29 -16.41 -18.38
N GLU A 162 -8.12 -15.27 -19.05
CA GLU A 162 -7.24 -14.22 -18.54
C GLU A 162 -7.81 -13.61 -17.25
N ALA A 163 -9.12 -13.38 -17.22
CA ALA A 163 -9.81 -12.90 -16.03
C ALA A 163 -9.70 -13.87 -14.84
N GLU A 164 -9.72 -15.18 -15.10
CA GLU A 164 -9.46 -16.21 -14.08
C GLU A 164 -8.03 -16.11 -13.50
N ARG A 165 -7.02 -15.91 -14.36
CA ARG A 165 -5.63 -15.73 -13.91
C ARG A 165 -5.47 -14.48 -13.05
N VAL A 166 -6.08 -13.37 -13.48
CA VAL A 166 -6.08 -12.11 -12.74
C VAL A 166 -6.75 -12.27 -11.37
N ALA A 167 -7.87 -13.00 -11.30
CA ALA A 167 -8.53 -13.31 -10.04
C ALA A 167 -7.63 -14.14 -9.11
N ALA A 168 -6.99 -15.19 -9.62
CA ALA A 168 -6.04 -16.00 -8.84
C ALA A 168 -4.85 -15.17 -8.34
N GLN A 169 -4.35 -14.25 -9.15
CA GLN A 169 -3.27 -13.35 -8.77
C GLN A 169 -3.70 -12.37 -7.66
N ALA A 170 -4.91 -11.81 -7.74
CA ALA A 170 -5.46 -10.96 -6.69
C ALA A 170 -5.61 -11.70 -5.35
N GLU A 171 -5.96 -12.99 -5.36
CA GLU A 171 -5.99 -13.80 -4.14
C GLU A 171 -4.60 -13.98 -3.51
N ILE A 172 -3.54 -14.11 -4.32
CA ILE A 172 -2.16 -14.12 -3.84
C ILE A 172 -1.83 -12.79 -3.17
N TYR A 173 -2.10 -11.68 -3.86
CA TYR A 173 -1.86 -10.33 -3.32
C TYR A 173 -2.63 -10.09 -2.03
N THR A 174 -3.88 -10.56 -1.94
CA THR A 174 -4.69 -10.46 -0.71
C THR A 174 -3.98 -11.13 0.48
N ARG A 175 -3.48 -12.36 0.30
CA ARG A 175 -2.80 -13.10 1.38
C ARG A 175 -1.46 -12.50 1.75
N GLU A 176 -0.72 -11.97 0.78
CA GLU A 176 0.61 -11.40 1.03
C GLU A 176 0.52 -10.01 1.67
N LEU A 177 -0.37 -9.14 1.19
CA LEU A 177 -0.55 -7.79 1.74
C LEU A 177 -1.06 -7.77 3.18
N GLN A 178 -1.73 -8.83 3.63
CA GLN A 178 -2.11 -8.99 5.05
C GLN A 178 -0.89 -9.03 5.99
N GLN A 179 0.30 -9.34 5.48
CA GLN A 179 1.53 -9.38 6.25
C GLN A 179 2.25 -8.03 6.30
N CYS A 180 1.85 -7.07 5.45
CA CYS A 180 2.41 -5.72 5.37
C CYS A 180 1.31 -4.65 5.22
N PRO A 181 0.31 -4.61 6.12
CA PRO A 181 -0.87 -3.75 5.97
C PRO A 181 -0.53 -2.25 5.90
N ASP A 182 0.51 -1.81 6.60
CA ASP A 182 0.92 -0.41 6.65
C ASP A 182 1.42 0.13 5.30
N LEU A 183 1.87 -0.75 4.39
CA LEU A 183 2.31 -0.34 3.06
C LEU A 183 1.15 0.14 2.18
N VAL A 184 -0.06 -0.40 2.37
CA VAL A 184 -1.21 -0.15 1.48
C VAL A 184 -2.40 0.52 2.17
N GLN A 185 -2.25 0.83 3.46
CA GLN A 185 -3.22 1.63 4.18
C GLN A 185 -2.92 3.13 4.03
N PRO A 186 -3.93 3.97 3.73
CA PRO A 186 -3.74 5.41 3.68
C PRO A 186 -3.43 5.93 5.09
N ASN A 187 -2.32 6.65 5.26
CA ASN A 187 -2.03 7.30 6.53
C ASN A 187 -2.71 8.68 6.63
N ARG A 188 -3.31 8.99 7.78
CA ARG A 188 -4.18 10.16 7.97
C ARG A 188 -3.48 11.53 7.83
N TRP A 189 -2.15 11.59 7.85
CA TRP A 189 -1.37 12.84 7.93
C TRP A 189 -0.65 13.23 6.63
N GLU A 190 -0.52 12.32 5.65
CA GLU A 190 -0.01 12.64 4.30
C GLU A 190 -1.07 13.35 3.43
N TRP A 191 -2.36 13.02 3.60
CA TRP A 191 -3.50 13.60 2.88
C TRP A 191 -3.66 15.13 3.00
N GLN A 192 -3.25 15.72 4.12
CA GLN A 192 -3.33 17.17 4.33
C GLN A 192 -2.19 17.96 3.66
N ARG A 193 -1.16 17.28 3.16
CA ARG A 193 0.04 17.93 2.61
C ARG A 193 0.02 18.03 1.08
N LEU A 194 -0.64 17.08 0.41
CA LEU A 194 -0.63 16.97 -1.06
C LEU A 194 -1.71 17.83 -1.75
N TRP A 195 -2.80 18.18 -1.05
CA TRP A 195 -3.91 19.02 -1.57
C TRP A 195 -3.90 20.48 -1.09
N ARG A 196 -2.76 21.00 -0.59
CA ARG A 196 -2.62 22.42 -0.19
C ARG A 196 -2.05 23.35 -1.27
N TRP A 197 -1.68 22.81 -2.43
CA TRP A 197 -1.04 23.55 -3.52
C TRP A 197 -1.73 23.40 -4.89
N PHE A 198 -2.90 22.76 -4.91
CA PHE A 198 -3.94 22.86 -5.95
C PHE A 198 -5.23 23.33 -5.28
#